data_AF-A0A9E3AR73-F1
#
_entry.id   AF-A0A9E3AR73-F1
#
_cell.length_a   1.000
_cell.length_b   1.000
_cell.length_c   1.000
_cell.angle_alpha   90.00
_cell.angle_beta   90.00
_cell.angle_gamma   90.00
#
_symmetry.space_group_name_H-M   'P 1'
#
loop_
_entity.id
_entity.type
_entity.pdbx_description
1 polymer ?
#
loop_
_entity_poly.entity_id
_entity_poly.type
_entity_poly.pdbx_seq_one_letter_code
_entity_poly.pdbx_strand_id
1 'polypeptide(L)'
;MLSRRHILQAMAASVLAAREAQANPTSLEFGPPAPFSHDALKERAKALAAQPFQPPPRPNPEIVQKLDYDAHGKLHFRYEYALWGDGGGAYPITFQHVGKYFPKTVRMYSVTNGEAREILYRPEYFTIPPSSPAAALPKDTPAFAGLWVMEARDGPDWKALEPWVTFLGASYFRAVGELGQVGMSARGAAITPGGPGPEEFPDFVAHWIEPAATDDDPVILHSLLDSPSLAGAYRFALHRTKGVVMDIEADLHPRAAIERLGIAPLTSMYWYSQTAKPTAIDWRPAVHDSDGLALWTRAGEHIWRPLNNPPRTTLSSFLDENPRGFGLLQRDRTFDHYQDGVKYEKRPSTWVEPLGDWGEGAVQLLEFPTDDEIHDNIVASWVPKTPTTAGQHLSFGYRLYWLADEPFPTPLARVVATRLGRGGQPGQPRPKGVRKFLIEFEGAPLRDLPY
;
A
#
# COMPACT_ATOMS: atom_id res chain seq x y z
N MET A 1 -69.88 -40.19 31.70
CA MET A 1 -69.06 -41.37 32.09
C MET A 1 -68.50 -41.98 30.82
N LEU A 2 -67.18 -41.97 30.66
CA LEU A 2 -66.36 -42.90 29.86
C LEU A 2 -64.90 -42.63 30.25
N SER A 3 -64.13 -43.69 30.41
CA SER A 3 -63.06 -43.82 31.40
C SER A 3 -61.64 -43.66 30.84
N ARG A 4 -60.67 -43.53 31.77
CA ARG A 4 -59.20 -43.38 31.62
C ARG A 4 -58.45 -44.51 30.87
N ARG A 5 -59.05 -45.18 29.88
CA ARG A 5 -58.46 -46.34 29.17
C ARG A 5 -58.33 -46.19 27.64
N HIS A 6 -58.39 -44.97 27.11
CA HIS A 6 -57.99 -44.67 25.72
C HIS A 6 -56.62 -43.96 25.62
N ILE A 7 -55.88 -43.91 26.73
CA ILE A 7 -54.51 -43.40 26.80
C ILE A 7 -53.60 -44.64 26.73
N LEU A 8 -52.73 -44.70 25.71
CA LEU A 8 -51.77 -45.77 25.36
C LEU A 8 -52.26 -46.76 24.30
N GLN A 9 -52.35 -46.31 23.05
CA GLN A 9 -51.82 -47.02 21.87
C GLN A 9 -52.13 -46.23 20.58
N ALA A 10 -51.39 -45.15 20.38
CA ALA A 10 -51.15 -44.57 19.06
C ALA A 10 -49.86 -43.75 19.13
N MET A 11 -48.75 -44.43 19.42
CA MET A 11 -47.44 -43.95 19.02
C MET A 11 -47.27 -44.28 17.54
N ALA A 12 -47.47 -43.28 16.68
CA ALA A 12 -46.92 -43.25 15.33
C ALA A 12 -46.86 -41.78 14.85
N ALA A 13 -45.70 -41.17 15.13
CA ALA A 13 -45.06 -40.11 14.36
C ALA A 13 -45.93 -38.97 13.79
N SER A 14 -46.04 -37.87 14.53
CA SER A 14 -46.13 -36.51 13.94
C SER A 14 -45.61 -35.46 14.91
N VAL A 15 -44.35 -35.59 15.34
CA VAL A 15 -43.61 -34.41 15.80
C VAL A 15 -42.98 -33.80 14.56
N LEU A 16 -43.73 -32.90 13.91
CA LEU A 16 -43.13 -31.86 13.09
C LEU A 16 -42.31 -31.01 14.05
N ALA A 17 -41.07 -31.43 14.27
CA ALA A 17 -40.05 -30.53 14.76
C ALA A 17 -39.89 -29.47 13.67
N ALA A 18 -40.47 -28.29 13.90
CA ALA A 18 -39.96 -27.09 13.31
C ALA A 18 -38.50 -26.98 13.77
N ARG A 19 -37.59 -27.56 12.99
CA ARG A 19 -36.23 -27.07 12.91
C ARG A 19 -36.40 -25.67 12.35
N GLU A 20 -36.52 -24.68 13.23
CA GLU A 20 -35.95 -23.39 12.94
C GLU A 20 -34.53 -23.72 12.46
N ALA A 21 -34.28 -23.49 11.18
CA ALA A 21 -32.93 -23.44 10.68
C ALA A 21 -32.29 -22.31 11.47
N GLN A 22 -31.62 -22.67 12.57
CA GLN A 22 -30.68 -21.80 13.23
C GLN A 22 -29.67 -21.50 12.13
N ALA A 23 -29.81 -20.34 11.50
CA ALA A 23 -28.82 -19.83 10.60
C ALA A 23 -27.52 -19.84 11.41
N ASN A 24 -26.58 -20.72 11.05
CA ASN A 24 -25.25 -20.67 11.65
C ASN A 24 -24.81 -19.21 11.53
N PRO A 25 -24.35 -18.58 12.63
CA PRO A 25 -23.83 -17.22 12.53
C PRO A 25 -22.82 -17.20 11.40
N THR A 26 -23.05 -16.32 10.44
CA THR A 26 -22.21 -16.18 9.26
C THR A 26 -20.96 -15.46 9.71
N SER A 27 -19.99 -16.22 10.24
CA SER A 27 -18.78 -15.69 10.85
C SER A 27 -17.55 -16.33 10.22
N LEU A 28 -16.42 -15.62 10.28
CA LEU A 28 -15.12 -16.17 9.94
C LEU A 28 -14.80 -17.41 10.79
N GLU A 29 -14.15 -18.40 10.18
CA GLU A 29 -13.60 -19.53 10.89
C GLU A 29 -12.18 -19.22 11.37
N PHE A 30 -11.93 -19.52 12.64
CA PHE A 30 -10.66 -19.21 13.30
C PHE A 30 -9.95 -20.47 13.77
N GLY A 31 -8.64 -20.52 13.54
CA GLY A 31 -7.75 -21.51 14.11
C GLY A 31 -7.64 -21.44 15.65
N PRO A 32 -6.86 -22.35 16.25
CA PRO A 32 -6.59 -22.33 17.69
C PRO A 32 -5.88 -21.04 18.10
N PRO A 33 -6.14 -20.52 19.32
CA PRO A 33 -5.45 -19.34 19.83
C PRO A 33 -3.98 -19.63 20.13
N ALA A 34 -3.13 -18.63 19.91
CA ALA A 34 -1.73 -18.63 20.28
C ALA A 34 -1.34 -17.28 20.89
N PRO A 35 -0.47 -17.23 21.91
CA PRO A 35 0.05 -15.98 22.43
C PRO A 35 0.74 -15.15 21.35
N PHE A 36 0.54 -13.84 21.38
CA PHE A 36 1.12 -12.91 20.42
C PHE A 36 1.63 -11.64 21.11
N SER A 37 2.78 -11.17 20.65
CA SER A 37 3.31 -9.84 20.93
C SER A 37 4.17 -9.36 19.76
N HIS A 38 4.36 -8.06 19.64
CA HIS A 38 5.23 -7.51 18.60
C HIS A 38 6.69 -7.98 18.77
N ASP A 39 7.18 -8.08 20.00
CA ASP A 39 8.53 -8.58 20.28
C ASP A 39 8.71 -10.05 19.86
N ALA A 40 7.68 -10.89 20.07
CA ALA A 40 7.71 -12.26 19.57
C ALA A 40 7.76 -12.30 18.03
N LEU A 41 7.16 -11.32 17.36
CA LEU A 41 7.24 -11.20 15.90
C LEU A 41 8.64 -10.76 15.43
N LYS A 42 9.31 -9.85 16.15
CA LYS A 42 10.71 -9.46 15.89
C LYS A 42 11.64 -10.67 16.01
N GLU A 43 11.52 -11.43 17.10
CA GLU A 43 12.31 -12.66 17.27
C GLU A 43 12.00 -13.70 16.18
N ARG A 44 10.74 -13.79 15.72
CA ARG A 44 10.38 -14.65 14.58
C ARG A 44 11.05 -14.20 13.28
N ALA A 45 11.10 -12.89 12.99
CA ALA A 45 11.78 -12.37 11.80
C ALA A 45 13.30 -12.63 11.85
N LYS A 46 13.93 -12.44 13.01
CA LYS A 46 15.33 -12.78 13.25
C LYS A 46 15.62 -14.27 13.04
N ALA A 47 14.77 -15.14 13.61
CA ALA A 47 14.89 -16.58 13.45
C ALA A 47 14.70 -17.01 12.00
N LEU A 48 13.81 -16.34 11.25
CA LEU A 48 13.66 -16.56 9.82
C LEU A 48 14.96 -16.20 9.11
N ALA A 49 15.54 -15.02 9.33
CA ALA A 49 16.78 -14.60 8.67
C ALA A 49 17.97 -15.55 8.89
N ALA A 50 17.97 -16.35 9.96
CA ALA A 50 19.00 -17.34 10.24
C ALA A 50 18.83 -18.68 9.47
N GLN A 51 17.78 -18.83 8.66
CA GLN A 51 17.46 -20.05 7.92
C GLN A 51 17.54 -19.83 6.40
N PRO A 52 17.50 -20.89 5.57
CA PRO A 52 17.27 -20.73 4.13
C PRO A 52 15.89 -20.13 3.84
N PHE A 53 15.81 -19.21 2.88
CA PHE A 53 14.55 -18.63 2.44
C PHE A 53 13.60 -19.70 1.86
N GLN A 54 12.32 -19.59 2.22
CA GLN A 54 11.25 -20.40 1.64
C GLN A 54 10.22 -19.48 0.99
N PRO A 55 9.97 -19.61 -0.34
CA PRO A 55 9.01 -18.75 -1.02
C PRO A 55 7.59 -18.97 -0.49
N PRO A 56 6.76 -17.91 -0.42
CA PRO A 56 5.36 -18.04 0.00
C PRO A 56 4.58 -19.01 -0.89
N PRO A 57 3.59 -19.75 -0.34
CA PRO A 57 2.84 -20.72 -1.12
C PRO A 57 2.10 -20.07 -2.29
N ARG A 58 2.20 -20.72 -3.47
CA ARG A 58 1.45 -20.38 -4.69
C ARG A 58 0.42 -21.47 -4.97
N PRO A 59 -0.81 -21.34 -4.48
CA PRO A 59 -1.82 -22.39 -4.61
C PRO A 59 -2.23 -22.56 -6.07
N ASN A 60 -2.31 -23.80 -6.55
CA ASN A 60 -2.81 -24.18 -7.88
C ASN A 60 -2.41 -23.19 -9.00
N PRO A 61 -1.10 -23.03 -9.32
CA PRO A 61 -0.63 -21.99 -10.22
C PRO A 61 -1.34 -21.95 -11.58
N GLU A 62 -1.67 -23.13 -12.13
CA GLU A 62 -2.38 -23.28 -13.41
C GLU A 62 -3.80 -22.69 -13.41
N ILE A 63 -4.45 -22.63 -12.25
CA ILE A 63 -5.76 -22.02 -12.07
C ILE A 63 -5.59 -20.53 -11.78
N VAL A 64 -4.72 -20.19 -10.82
CA VAL A 64 -4.52 -18.80 -10.37
C VAL A 64 -3.97 -17.91 -11.50
N GLN A 65 -3.14 -18.43 -12.39
CA GLN A 65 -2.64 -17.67 -13.55
C GLN A 65 -3.74 -17.27 -14.54
N LYS A 66 -4.89 -17.98 -14.56
CA LYS A 66 -6.04 -17.66 -15.41
C LYS A 66 -6.95 -16.59 -14.80
N LEU A 67 -6.73 -16.21 -13.55
CA LEU A 67 -7.42 -15.08 -12.90
C LEU A 67 -6.74 -13.78 -13.32
N ASP A 68 -6.93 -13.39 -14.57
CA ASP A 68 -6.51 -12.09 -15.10
C ASP A 68 -7.30 -10.93 -14.47
N TYR A 69 -7.08 -9.71 -14.95
CA TYR A 69 -7.68 -8.51 -14.38
C TYR A 69 -9.22 -8.57 -14.31
N ASP A 70 -9.87 -8.98 -15.41
CA ASP A 70 -11.34 -9.05 -15.48
C ASP A 70 -11.88 -10.20 -14.61
N ALA A 71 -11.23 -11.37 -14.62
CA ALA A 71 -11.67 -12.49 -13.81
C ALA A 71 -11.46 -12.26 -12.31
N HIS A 72 -10.35 -11.64 -11.92
CA HIS A 72 -10.04 -11.28 -10.53
C HIS A 72 -10.97 -10.18 -10.00
N GLY A 73 -11.24 -9.15 -10.82
CA GLY A 73 -12.15 -8.05 -10.46
C GLY A 73 -13.60 -8.46 -10.20
N LYS A 74 -14.01 -9.66 -10.62
CA LYS A 74 -15.34 -10.25 -10.34
C LYS A 74 -15.38 -11.07 -9.05
N LEU A 75 -14.24 -11.25 -8.38
CA LEU A 75 -14.16 -11.91 -7.08
C LEU A 75 -14.36 -10.87 -5.99
N HIS A 76 -15.55 -10.84 -5.40
CA HIS A 76 -15.89 -9.87 -4.36
C HIS A 76 -15.92 -10.54 -3.00
N PHE A 77 -15.24 -9.97 -2.03
CA PHE A 77 -15.38 -10.39 -0.64
C PHE A 77 -16.80 -10.11 -0.16
N ARG A 78 -17.42 -11.08 0.50
CA ARG A 78 -18.77 -10.99 1.05
C ARG A 78 -18.72 -10.31 2.41
N TYR A 79 -19.27 -9.09 2.49
CA TYR A 79 -19.16 -8.22 3.66
C TYR A 79 -19.75 -8.79 4.96
N GLU A 80 -20.65 -9.76 4.88
CA GLU A 80 -21.12 -10.52 6.04
C GLU A 80 -20.02 -11.33 6.74
N TYR A 81 -18.89 -11.59 6.07
CA TYR A 81 -17.70 -12.22 6.66
C TYR A 81 -16.59 -11.22 7.01
N ALA A 82 -16.84 -9.91 6.93
CA ALA A 82 -15.81 -8.92 7.25
C ALA A 82 -15.38 -9.07 8.71
N LEU A 83 -14.07 -9.08 8.95
CA LEU A 83 -13.55 -9.06 10.31
C LEU A 83 -13.99 -7.74 10.95
N TRP A 84 -14.69 -7.84 12.07
CA TRP A 84 -15.34 -6.72 12.75
C TRP A 84 -16.40 -5.96 11.94
N GLY A 85 -17.02 -6.60 10.94
CA GLY A 85 -18.09 -6.00 10.14
C GLY A 85 -19.38 -5.72 10.92
N ASP A 86 -19.64 -6.48 11.98
CA ASP A 86 -20.84 -6.42 12.82
C ASP A 86 -20.55 -6.10 14.31
N GLY A 87 -19.28 -6.02 14.72
CA GLY A 87 -18.89 -5.74 16.11
C GLY A 87 -17.41 -5.99 16.39
N GLY A 88 -16.91 -5.54 17.55
CA GLY A 88 -15.56 -5.87 18.03
C GLY A 88 -14.41 -4.95 17.57
N GLY A 89 -14.68 -3.99 16.69
CA GLY A 89 -13.77 -2.92 16.31
C GLY A 89 -14.46 -1.82 15.48
N ALA A 90 -13.87 -0.63 15.39
CA ALA A 90 -14.45 0.49 14.66
C ALA A 90 -14.39 0.30 13.13
N TYR A 91 -13.30 -0.29 12.64
CA TYR A 91 -13.01 -0.45 11.20
C TYR A 91 -13.15 -1.90 10.76
N PRO A 92 -14.08 -2.23 9.83
CA PRO A 92 -14.16 -3.54 9.22
C PRO A 92 -12.95 -3.85 8.34
N ILE A 93 -12.52 -5.11 8.31
CA ILE A 93 -11.45 -5.60 7.44
C ILE A 93 -12.02 -6.60 6.45
N THR A 94 -11.72 -6.41 5.17
CA THR A 94 -12.05 -7.36 4.10
C THR A 94 -10.78 -7.95 3.50
N PHE A 95 -10.89 -9.12 2.88
CA PHE A 95 -9.74 -9.84 2.35
C PHE A 95 -9.78 -9.92 0.83
N GLN A 96 -8.59 -10.02 0.23
CA GLN A 96 -8.43 -10.13 -1.21
C GLN A 96 -8.07 -11.54 -1.62
N HIS A 97 -8.61 -11.99 -2.74
CA HIS A 97 -8.37 -13.33 -3.27
C HIS A 97 -7.05 -13.36 -4.08
N VAL A 98 -6.37 -14.51 -4.12
CA VAL A 98 -5.25 -14.72 -5.05
C VAL A 98 -5.66 -14.53 -6.50
N GLY A 99 -4.73 -14.09 -7.34
CA GLY A 99 -4.95 -13.89 -8.77
C GLY A 99 -3.64 -13.91 -9.55
N LYS A 100 -3.71 -13.75 -10.87
CA LYS A 100 -2.52 -13.78 -11.74
C LYS A 100 -1.42 -12.81 -11.28
N TYR A 101 -1.81 -11.62 -10.84
CA TYR A 101 -0.91 -10.56 -10.38
C TYR A 101 -0.60 -10.65 -8.87
N PHE A 102 -1.37 -11.44 -8.12
CA PHE A 102 -1.19 -11.68 -6.69
C PHE A 102 -1.22 -13.20 -6.40
N PRO A 103 -0.22 -13.96 -6.89
CA PRO A 103 -0.32 -15.42 -6.92
C PRO A 103 0.11 -16.10 -5.61
N LYS A 104 0.52 -15.33 -4.61
CA LYS A 104 1.08 -15.81 -3.35
C LYS A 104 0.05 -15.62 -2.24
N THR A 105 -0.04 -16.61 -1.35
CA THR A 105 -0.93 -16.53 -0.19
C THR A 105 -0.29 -15.77 0.96
N VAL A 106 -1.12 -15.08 1.74
CA VAL A 106 -0.74 -14.34 2.95
C VAL A 106 -1.61 -14.85 4.10
N ARG A 107 -0.99 -15.22 5.22
CA ARG A 107 -1.71 -15.68 6.41
C ARG A 107 -2.28 -14.49 7.18
N MET A 108 -3.54 -14.59 7.58
CA MET A 108 -4.24 -13.52 8.30
C MET A 108 -4.55 -13.97 9.72
N TYR A 109 -4.29 -13.12 10.69
CA TYR A 109 -4.55 -13.40 12.10
C TYR A 109 -5.34 -12.24 12.71
N SER A 110 -6.40 -12.55 13.45
CA SER A 110 -7.03 -11.59 14.37
C SER A 110 -6.32 -11.67 15.71
N VAL A 111 -6.03 -10.52 16.32
CA VAL A 111 -5.42 -10.40 17.64
C VAL A 111 -6.37 -9.72 18.59
N THR A 112 -6.60 -10.32 19.74
CA THR A 112 -7.41 -9.74 20.82
C THR A 112 -6.83 -10.15 22.16
N ASN A 113 -6.63 -9.20 23.07
CA ASN A 113 -6.08 -9.45 24.41
C ASN A 113 -4.74 -10.22 24.42
N GLY A 114 -3.85 -9.96 23.45
CA GLY A 114 -2.55 -10.65 23.33
C GLY A 114 -2.63 -12.08 22.80
N GLU A 115 -3.77 -12.52 22.29
CA GLU A 115 -3.93 -13.82 21.63
C GLU A 115 -4.23 -13.64 20.14
N ALA A 116 -3.47 -14.32 19.30
CA ALA A 116 -3.68 -14.40 17.85
C ALA A 116 -4.47 -15.66 17.47
N ARG A 117 -5.40 -15.52 16.52
CA ARG A 117 -6.12 -16.63 15.89
C ARG A 117 -6.06 -16.50 14.38
N GLU A 118 -5.59 -17.55 13.70
CA GLU A 118 -5.55 -17.57 12.22
C GLU A 118 -6.96 -17.52 11.66
N ILE A 119 -7.19 -16.66 10.67
CA ILE A 119 -8.43 -16.61 9.91
C ILE A 119 -8.31 -17.65 8.80
N LEU A 120 -9.04 -18.76 8.94
CA LEU A 120 -8.97 -19.87 8.00
C LEU A 120 -9.79 -19.53 6.76
N TYR A 121 -9.14 -19.57 5.60
CA TYR A 121 -9.81 -19.32 4.33
C TYR A 121 -10.96 -20.29 4.09
N ARG A 122 -12.10 -19.75 3.62
CA ARG A 122 -13.25 -20.51 3.13
C ARG A 122 -13.71 -19.90 1.81
N PRO A 123 -14.04 -20.73 0.78
CA PRO A 123 -14.55 -20.22 -0.49
C PRO A 123 -15.81 -19.35 -0.33
N GLU A 124 -16.63 -19.64 0.70
CA GLU A 124 -17.88 -18.93 0.96
C GLU A 124 -17.68 -17.45 1.32
N TYR A 125 -16.47 -17.03 1.69
CA TYR A 125 -16.14 -15.63 1.96
C TYR A 125 -16.12 -14.76 0.70
N PHE A 126 -16.08 -15.37 -0.48
CA PHE A 126 -16.04 -14.66 -1.75
C PHE A 126 -17.24 -15.02 -2.61
N THR A 127 -17.79 -14.02 -3.29
CA THR A 127 -18.66 -14.26 -4.44
C THR A 127 -17.78 -14.72 -5.59
N ILE A 128 -17.86 -16.01 -5.93
CA ILE A 128 -17.13 -16.61 -7.05
C ILE A 128 -18.14 -16.96 -8.14
N PRO A 129 -18.13 -16.28 -9.30
CA PRO A 129 -19.00 -16.64 -10.42
C PRO A 129 -18.73 -18.10 -10.86
N PRO A 130 -19.75 -18.90 -11.21
CA PRO A 130 -19.54 -20.28 -11.65
C PRO A 130 -18.64 -20.42 -12.88
N SER A 131 -18.58 -19.38 -13.73
CA SER A 131 -17.70 -19.31 -14.90
C SER A 131 -16.28 -18.86 -14.58
N SER A 132 -16.00 -18.40 -13.35
CA SER A 132 -14.67 -17.96 -12.95
C SER A 132 -13.72 -19.15 -12.83
N PRO A 133 -12.46 -19.03 -13.29
CA PRO A 133 -11.43 -20.05 -13.03
C PRO A 133 -11.29 -20.42 -11.54
N ALA A 134 -11.56 -19.47 -10.63
CA ALA A 134 -11.49 -19.69 -9.18
C ALA A 134 -12.48 -20.76 -8.68
N ALA A 135 -13.58 -21.00 -9.40
CA ALA A 135 -14.55 -22.05 -9.05
C ALA A 135 -13.96 -23.48 -9.14
N ALA A 136 -12.83 -23.64 -9.85
CA ALA A 136 -12.12 -24.92 -9.94
C ALA A 136 -11.09 -25.14 -8.82
N LEU A 137 -10.86 -24.16 -7.94
CA LEU A 137 -9.95 -24.33 -6.80
C LEU A 137 -10.55 -25.34 -5.80
N PRO A 138 -9.76 -26.32 -5.31
CA PRO A 138 -10.20 -27.18 -4.21
C PRO A 138 -10.61 -26.32 -3.01
N LYS A 139 -11.72 -26.68 -2.35
CA LYS A 139 -12.34 -25.83 -1.31
C LYS A 139 -11.40 -25.45 -0.17
N ASP A 140 -10.51 -26.35 0.22
CA ASP A 140 -9.57 -26.14 1.33
C ASP A 140 -8.27 -25.43 0.90
N THR A 141 -8.18 -24.98 -0.35
CA THR A 141 -7.01 -24.25 -0.85
C THR A 141 -6.97 -22.85 -0.24
N PRO A 142 -5.95 -22.48 0.56
CA PRO A 142 -5.81 -21.11 1.05
C PRO A 142 -5.70 -20.14 -0.13
N ALA A 143 -6.47 -19.05 -0.08
CA ALA A 143 -6.55 -18.13 -1.21
C ALA A 143 -6.63 -16.65 -0.80
N PHE A 144 -6.25 -16.29 0.43
CA PHE A 144 -6.04 -14.90 0.80
C PHE A 144 -4.71 -14.37 0.24
N ALA A 145 -4.75 -13.21 -0.41
CA ALA A 145 -3.58 -12.53 -1.00
C ALA A 145 -3.27 -11.18 -0.35
N GLY A 146 -4.20 -10.63 0.42
CA GLY A 146 -4.10 -9.29 1.00
C GLY A 146 -5.35 -8.90 1.78
N LEU A 147 -5.36 -7.69 2.30
CA LEU A 147 -6.46 -7.13 3.10
C LEU A 147 -6.71 -5.67 2.76
N TRP A 148 -7.95 -5.24 2.95
CA TRP A 148 -8.40 -3.86 2.85
C TRP A 148 -9.04 -3.42 4.16
N VAL A 149 -8.72 -2.20 4.59
CA VAL A 149 -9.30 -1.55 5.77
C VAL A 149 -10.42 -0.63 5.30
N MET A 150 -11.64 -0.92 5.74
CA MET A 150 -12.85 -0.18 5.34
C MET A 150 -13.08 1.02 6.26
N GLU A 151 -13.90 1.97 5.82
CA GLU A 151 -14.32 3.12 6.65
C GLU A 151 -15.07 2.68 7.92
N ALA A 152 -15.10 3.56 8.93
CA ALA A 152 -15.66 3.25 10.24
C ALA A 152 -17.15 2.87 10.20
N ARG A 153 -17.56 1.91 11.03
CA ARG A 153 -18.95 1.42 11.08
C ARG A 153 -19.96 2.45 11.58
N ASP A 154 -19.53 3.34 12.47
CA ASP A 154 -20.39 4.37 13.07
C ASP A 154 -20.55 5.60 12.15
N GLY A 155 -19.89 5.58 10.97
CA GLY A 155 -20.02 6.59 9.92
C GLY A 155 -21.07 6.26 8.85
N PRO A 156 -20.93 6.78 7.62
CA PRO A 156 -21.74 6.37 6.49
C PRO A 156 -21.58 4.87 6.21
N ASP A 157 -22.52 4.27 5.47
CA ASP A 157 -22.49 2.83 5.18
C ASP A 157 -21.17 2.43 4.50
N TRP A 158 -20.28 1.83 5.28
CA TRP A 158 -18.93 1.44 4.85
C TRP A 158 -18.95 0.45 3.68
N LYS A 159 -20.06 -0.29 3.48
CA LYS A 159 -20.24 -1.22 2.36
C LYS A 159 -20.41 -0.50 1.02
N ALA A 160 -20.77 0.77 1.06
CA ALA A 160 -20.91 1.63 -0.12
C ALA A 160 -19.69 2.54 -0.34
N LEU A 161 -18.64 2.41 0.49
CA LEU A 161 -17.44 3.22 0.44
C LEU A 161 -16.23 2.38 0.03
N GLU A 162 -15.28 3.04 -0.63
CA GLU A 162 -13.98 2.45 -0.94
C GLU A 162 -13.13 2.29 0.34
N PRO A 163 -12.21 1.32 0.38
CA PRO A 163 -11.28 1.18 1.50
C PRO A 163 -10.30 2.35 1.56
N TRP A 164 -9.90 2.76 2.76
CA TRP A 164 -8.95 3.84 2.95
C TRP A 164 -7.49 3.37 3.00
N VAL A 165 -7.25 2.07 3.28
CA VAL A 165 -5.93 1.42 3.22
C VAL A 165 -6.03 0.03 2.60
N THR A 166 -5.02 -0.34 1.81
CA THR A 166 -4.92 -1.66 1.18
C THR A 166 -3.50 -2.23 1.30
N PHE A 167 -3.39 -3.53 1.59
CA PHE A 167 -2.14 -4.30 1.58
C PHE A 167 -2.32 -5.47 0.60
N LEU A 168 -1.60 -5.45 -0.52
CA LEU A 168 -1.78 -6.44 -1.58
C LEU A 168 -0.56 -6.50 -2.52
N GLY A 169 -0.01 -7.70 -2.67
CA GLY A 169 1.11 -7.97 -3.59
C GLY A 169 2.48 -7.60 -3.01
N ALA A 170 3.39 -8.58 -2.97
CA ALA A 170 4.70 -8.40 -2.34
C ALA A 170 4.59 -7.76 -0.96
N SER A 171 5.33 -6.68 -0.70
CA SER A 171 5.23 -5.89 0.53
C SER A 171 4.57 -4.53 0.27
N TYR A 172 3.75 -4.40 -0.78
CA TYR A 172 3.11 -3.15 -1.16
C TYR A 172 1.89 -2.86 -0.30
N PHE A 173 1.69 -1.57 -0.04
CA PHE A 173 0.48 -1.04 0.54
C PHE A 173 0.17 0.36 0.00
N ARG A 174 -1.11 0.74 0.03
CA ARG A 174 -1.61 2.03 -0.45
C ARG A 174 -2.58 2.62 0.56
N ALA A 175 -2.73 3.94 0.51
CA ALA A 175 -3.80 4.62 1.22
C ALA A 175 -4.38 5.77 0.39
N VAL A 176 -5.58 6.20 0.74
CA VAL A 176 -6.20 7.41 0.17
C VAL A 176 -5.73 8.67 0.91
N GLY A 177 -5.77 9.80 0.23
CA GLY A 177 -5.73 11.13 0.87
C GLY A 177 -7.14 11.67 1.13
N GLU A 178 -7.24 12.93 1.58
CA GLU A 178 -8.53 13.59 1.82
C GLU A 178 -9.39 13.79 0.55
N LEU A 179 -8.79 13.62 -0.63
CA LEU A 179 -9.48 13.72 -1.93
C LEU A 179 -10.06 12.38 -2.40
N GLY A 180 -9.89 11.31 -1.62
CA GLY A 180 -10.60 10.03 -1.78
C GLY A 180 -10.21 9.21 -3.01
N GLN A 181 -9.02 9.43 -3.58
CA GLN A 181 -8.50 8.65 -4.70
C GLN A 181 -7.21 7.93 -4.32
N VAL A 182 -6.96 6.76 -4.91
CA VAL A 182 -5.70 6.02 -4.77
C VAL A 182 -4.75 6.35 -5.93
N GLY A 183 -3.44 6.29 -5.68
CA GLY A 183 -2.42 6.49 -6.71
C GLY A 183 -1.18 5.66 -6.42
N MET A 184 -0.16 6.32 -5.89
CA MET A 184 1.12 5.69 -5.56
C MET A 184 1.00 4.62 -4.47
N SER A 185 2.06 3.82 -4.33
CA SER A 185 2.22 2.80 -3.30
C SER A 185 3.42 3.07 -2.41
N ALA A 186 3.40 2.56 -1.20
CA ALA A 186 4.60 2.35 -0.39
C ALA A 186 4.92 0.84 -0.34
N ARG A 187 6.13 0.49 0.09
CA ARG A 187 6.54 -0.91 0.29
C ARG A 187 7.22 -1.10 1.64
N GLY A 188 7.31 -2.33 2.11
CA GLY A 188 8.11 -2.66 3.29
C GLY A 188 9.59 -2.31 3.09
N ALA A 189 10.18 -2.74 1.99
CA ALA A 189 11.56 -2.45 1.60
C ALA A 189 11.74 -2.55 0.08
N ALA A 190 12.76 -1.88 -0.46
CA ALA A 190 13.19 -2.01 -1.85
C ALA A 190 14.62 -2.59 -1.90
N ILE A 191 14.84 -3.66 -2.65
CA ILE A 191 16.12 -4.39 -2.63
C ILE A 191 16.73 -4.37 -4.04
N THR A 192 17.81 -3.60 -4.17
CA THR A 192 18.57 -3.43 -5.42
C THR A 192 17.72 -2.97 -6.63
N PRO A 193 16.80 -1.99 -6.49
CA PRO A 193 16.06 -1.48 -7.64
C PRO A 193 17.02 -0.81 -8.64
N GLY A 194 16.87 -1.15 -9.92
CA GLY A 194 17.72 -0.63 -11.00
C GLY A 194 19.20 -1.06 -10.94
N GLY A 195 19.53 -2.11 -10.18
CA GLY A 195 20.85 -2.73 -10.20
C GLY A 195 21.13 -3.56 -11.46
N PRO A 196 22.29 -4.22 -11.56
CA PRO A 196 22.67 -5.03 -12.72
C PRO A 196 21.85 -6.32 -12.89
N GLY A 197 21.14 -6.77 -11.85
CA GLY A 197 20.25 -7.92 -11.85
C GLY A 197 18.78 -7.54 -11.64
N PRO A 198 17.87 -8.53 -11.64
CA PRO A 198 16.47 -8.27 -11.29
C PRO A 198 16.35 -7.73 -9.87
N GLU A 199 15.44 -6.78 -9.68
CA GLU A 199 15.04 -6.33 -8.35
C GLU A 199 14.46 -7.50 -7.54
N GLU A 200 14.81 -7.57 -6.26
CA GLU A 200 14.20 -8.51 -5.33
C GLU A 200 13.00 -7.84 -4.64
N PHE A 201 11.83 -8.46 -4.75
CA PHE A 201 10.59 -7.96 -4.16
C PHE A 201 10.26 -8.75 -2.89
N PRO A 202 10.51 -8.20 -1.68
CA PRO A 202 10.15 -8.88 -0.45
C PRO A 202 8.63 -8.97 -0.28
N ASP A 203 8.15 -10.06 0.31
CA ASP A 203 6.73 -10.35 0.51
C ASP A 203 6.32 -10.10 1.96
N PHE A 204 5.17 -9.49 2.21
CA PHE A 204 4.47 -9.69 3.48
C PHE A 204 3.80 -11.08 3.44
N VAL A 205 4.24 -11.97 4.32
CA VAL A 205 3.81 -13.39 4.32
C VAL A 205 2.75 -13.69 5.37
N ALA A 206 2.59 -12.81 6.35
CA ALA A 206 1.56 -12.89 7.37
C ALA A 206 1.24 -11.52 7.98
N HIS A 207 -0.02 -11.35 8.36
CA HIS A 207 -0.57 -10.17 9.01
C HIS A 207 -1.30 -10.52 10.31
N TRP A 208 -1.06 -9.76 11.38
CA TRP A 208 -1.78 -9.81 12.65
C TRP A 208 -2.48 -8.48 12.86
N ILE A 209 -3.79 -8.53 13.03
CA ILE A 209 -4.66 -7.35 13.00
C ILE A 209 -5.31 -7.20 14.37
N GLU A 210 -5.15 -6.04 15.00
CA GLU A 210 -5.84 -5.69 16.24
C GLU A 210 -6.97 -4.70 15.94
N PRO A 211 -8.10 -4.78 16.68
CA PRO A 211 -9.21 -3.86 16.48
C PRO A 211 -8.88 -2.47 17.01
N ALA A 212 -9.24 -1.44 16.25
CA ALA A 212 -9.41 -0.10 16.81
C ALA A 212 -10.66 -0.08 17.68
N ALA A 213 -10.58 0.43 18.92
CA ALA A 213 -11.72 0.47 19.82
C ALA A 213 -12.75 1.53 19.38
N THR A 214 -12.28 2.70 18.96
CA THR A 214 -13.06 3.79 18.38
C THR A 214 -12.49 4.19 17.01
N ASP A 215 -13.19 5.05 16.28
CA ASP A 215 -12.72 5.60 15.01
C ASP A 215 -11.54 6.59 15.17
N ASP A 216 -11.36 7.16 16.37
CA ASP A 216 -10.18 7.96 16.73
C ASP A 216 -8.93 7.10 17.01
N ASP A 217 -9.11 5.80 17.30
CA ASP A 217 -8.01 4.88 17.55
C ASP A 217 -7.44 4.30 16.25
N PRO A 218 -6.12 4.05 16.16
CA PRO A 218 -5.56 3.41 14.98
C PRO A 218 -5.93 1.94 14.87
N VAL A 219 -6.05 1.45 13.63
CA VAL A 219 -5.96 0.01 13.37
C VAL A 219 -4.50 -0.39 13.50
N ILE A 220 -4.18 -1.30 14.43
CA ILE A 220 -2.83 -1.84 14.56
C ILE A 220 -2.70 -3.07 13.67
N LEU A 221 -1.73 -3.03 12.76
CA LEU A 221 -1.38 -4.14 11.88
C LEU A 221 0.08 -4.49 12.09
N HIS A 222 0.36 -5.74 12.41
CA HIS A 222 1.72 -6.27 12.39
C HIS A 222 1.92 -7.14 11.16
N SER A 223 3.08 -7.01 10.52
CA SER A 223 3.37 -7.73 9.28
C SER A 223 4.72 -8.41 9.36
N LEU A 224 4.78 -9.67 8.92
CA LEU A 224 6.02 -10.42 8.75
C LEU A 224 6.46 -10.33 7.30
N LEU A 225 7.65 -9.79 7.07
CA LEU A 225 8.29 -9.68 5.78
C LEU A 225 9.31 -10.80 5.60
N ASP A 226 9.32 -11.44 4.43
CA ASP A 226 10.32 -12.43 4.07
C ASP A 226 10.71 -12.37 2.58
N SER A 227 11.98 -12.64 2.31
CA SER A 227 12.59 -12.62 0.98
C SER A 227 13.92 -13.40 0.95
N PRO A 228 14.47 -13.68 -0.24
CA PRO A 228 15.79 -14.32 -0.37
C PRO A 228 16.91 -13.68 0.46
N SER A 229 16.94 -12.34 0.55
CA SER A 229 18.02 -11.61 1.24
C SER A 229 17.60 -10.91 2.53
N LEU A 230 16.32 -10.84 2.88
CA LEU A 230 15.82 -10.06 4.00
C LEU A 230 14.66 -10.78 4.72
N ALA A 231 14.63 -10.70 6.05
CA ALA A 231 13.41 -10.91 6.83
C ALA A 231 13.15 -9.68 7.71
N GLY A 232 11.90 -9.44 8.07
CA GLY A 232 11.57 -8.30 8.92
C GLY A 232 10.24 -8.40 9.63
N ALA A 233 10.10 -7.68 10.74
CA ALA A 233 8.87 -7.51 11.47
C ALA A 233 8.46 -6.03 11.43
N TYR A 234 7.20 -5.78 11.09
CA TYR A 234 6.64 -4.44 11.03
C TYR A 234 5.50 -4.30 12.02
N ARG A 235 5.34 -3.10 12.56
CA ARG A 235 4.13 -2.64 13.24
C ARG A 235 3.68 -1.35 12.57
N PHE A 236 2.44 -1.34 12.11
CA PHE A 236 1.76 -0.19 11.55
C PHE A 236 0.66 0.23 12.52
N ALA A 237 0.62 1.50 12.89
CA ALA A 237 -0.56 2.13 13.48
C ALA A 237 -1.21 3.00 12.40
N LEU A 238 -2.37 2.57 11.90
CA LEU A 238 -3.06 3.18 10.77
C LEU A 238 -4.13 4.14 11.29
N HIS A 239 -3.89 5.44 11.16
CA HIS A 239 -4.81 6.49 11.60
C HIS A 239 -5.62 7.03 10.43
N ARG A 240 -6.95 6.93 10.53
CA ARG A 240 -7.86 7.63 9.63
C ARG A 240 -8.01 9.08 10.10
N THR A 241 -7.35 10.01 9.42
CA THR A 241 -7.44 11.45 9.69
C THR A 241 -8.26 12.12 8.59
N LYS A 242 -8.00 13.38 8.25
CA LYS A 242 -8.52 13.95 6.99
C LYS A 242 -8.11 13.11 5.77
N GLY A 243 -6.87 12.61 5.77
CA GLY A 243 -6.37 11.58 4.86
C GLY A 243 -5.99 10.36 5.68
N VAL A 244 -4.77 9.86 5.49
CA VAL A 244 -4.25 8.72 6.28
C VAL A 244 -2.87 9.04 6.81
N VAL A 245 -2.65 8.75 8.09
CA VAL A 245 -1.32 8.82 8.72
C VAL A 245 -0.97 7.42 9.23
N MET A 246 0.25 6.97 8.97
CA MET A 246 0.73 5.66 9.43
C MET A 246 2.00 5.82 10.25
N ASP A 247 1.98 5.41 11.51
CA ASP A 247 3.20 5.23 12.29
C ASP A 247 3.73 3.82 12.07
N ILE A 248 5.00 3.71 11.67
CA ILE A 248 5.61 2.46 11.23
C ILE A 248 6.90 2.20 11.99
N GLU A 249 6.97 1.05 12.63
CA GLU A 249 8.19 0.45 13.15
C GLU A 249 8.59 -0.69 12.21
N ALA A 250 9.86 -0.71 11.78
CA ALA A 250 10.44 -1.75 10.96
C ALA A 250 11.69 -2.32 11.64
N ASP A 251 11.68 -3.63 11.88
CA ASP A 251 12.78 -4.40 12.45
C ASP A 251 13.29 -5.39 11.40
N LEU A 252 14.50 -5.19 10.90
CA LEU A 252 15.01 -5.81 9.68
C LEU A 252 16.28 -6.62 9.93
N HIS A 253 16.32 -7.82 9.34
CA HIS A 253 17.40 -8.79 9.48
C HIS A 253 17.84 -9.30 8.10
N PRO A 254 18.96 -8.79 7.56
CA PRO A 254 19.50 -9.28 6.31
C PRO A 254 20.01 -10.74 6.45
N ARG A 255 19.58 -11.61 5.54
CA ARG A 255 20.10 -12.98 5.33
C ARG A 255 21.42 -12.97 4.57
N ALA A 256 21.58 -11.98 3.69
CA ALA A 256 22.72 -11.84 2.79
C ALA A 256 23.19 -10.38 2.75
N ALA A 257 24.31 -10.13 2.08
CA ALA A 257 24.71 -8.76 1.78
C ALA A 257 23.73 -8.14 0.77
N ILE A 258 23.29 -6.91 1.03
CA ILE A 258 22.42 -6.14 0.14
C ILE A 258 23.16 -4.84 -0.21
N GLU A 259 23.45 -4.66 -1.49
CA GLU A 259 24.16 -3.48 -1.99
C GLU A 259 23.34 -2.19 -1.80
N ARG A 260 22.03 -2.28 -2.06
CA ARG A 260 21.10 -1.16 -1.91
C ARG A 260 19.80 -1.62 -1.26
N LEU A 261 19.67 -1.33 0.03
CA LEU A 261 18.43 -1.51 0.78
C LEU A 261 17.73 -0.15 0.92
N GLY A 262 16.59 0.00 0.25
CA GLY A 262 15.71 1.16 0.35
C GLY A 262 14.74 1.02 1.53
N ILE A 263 14.79 1.99 2.44
CA ILE A 263 13.94 2.15 3.62
C ILE A 263 12.84 3.18 3.32
N ALA A 264 11.63 2.91 3.82
CA ALA A 264 10.41 3.65 3.53
C ALA A 264 10.23 3.95 2.02
N PRO A 265 10.32 2.93 1.15
CA PRO A 265 10.21 3.13 -0.29
C PRO A 265 8.81 3.56 -0.71
N LEU A 266 8.75 4.58 -1.56
CA LEU A 266 7.59 5.04 -2.30
C LEU A 266 7.72 4.62 -3.77
N THR A 267 6.62 4.25 -4.40
CA THR A 267 6.54 3.83 -5.79
C THR A 267 5.38 4.51 -6.47
N SER A 268 5.67 5.23 -7.55
CA SER A 268 4.69 6.04 -8.29
C SER A 268 4.86 5.84 -9.79
N MET A 269 3.95 6.43 -10.56
CA MET A 269 4.02 6.51 -12.01
C MET A 269 4.14 7.97 -12.46
N TYR A 270 4.99 8.20 -13.47
CA TYR A 270 5.11 9.45 -14.20
C TYR A 270 5.35 9.16 -15.69
N TRP A 271 4.37 9.45 -16.55
CA TRP A 271 4.50 9.24 -17.99
C TRP A 271 4.94 10.52 -18.71
N TYR A 272 4.16 11.60 -18.60
CA TYR A 272 4.49 12.91 -19.16
C TYR A 272 3.73 14.06 -18.49
N SER A 273 4.21 15.29 -18.71
CA SER A 273 3.60 16.53 -18.22
C SER A 273 3.93 17.71 -19.15
N GLN A 274 3.75 18.94 -18.66
CA GLN A 274 4.16 20.17 -19.36
C GLN A 274 5.69 20.30 -19.55
N THR A 275 6.50 19.44 -18.93
CA THR A 275 7.95 19.35 -19.15
C THR A 275 8.35 18.50 -20.37
N ALA A 276 7.51 17.54 -20.77
CA ALA A 276 7.79 16.59 -21.85
C ALA A 276 6.56 16.46 -22.76
N LYS A 277 6.50 17.27 -23.81
CA LYS A 277 5.45 17.21 -24.85
C LYS A 277 6.01 16.71 -26.18
N PRO A 278 6.34 15.41 -26.35
CA PRO A 278 6.37 14.85 -27.68
C PRO A 278 4.97 15.07 -28.30
N THR A 279 4.93 15.53 -29.55
CA THR A 279 3.67 15.97 -30.18
C THR A 279 2.63 14.85 -30.19
N ALA A 280 1.47 15.13 -29.58
CA ALA A 280 0.25 14.32 -29.64
C ALA A 280 0.43 12.84 -29.28
N ILE A 281 1.23 12.53 -28.24
CA ILE A 281 1.36 11.16 -27.73
C ILE A 281 0.05 10.63 -27.14
N ASP A 282 -0.80 11.53 -26.63
CA ASP A 282 -2.09 11.25 -26.01
C ASP A 282 -2.95 12.54 -26.10
N TRP A 283 -4.24 12.43 -25.79
CA TRP A 283 -5.17 13.56 -25.77
C TRP A 283 -5.10 14.35 -24.45
N ARG A 284 -4.64 13.71 -23.36
CA ARG A 284 -4.50 14.31 -22.02
C ARG A 284 -3.29 15.25 -21.96
N PRO A 285 -3.36 16.37 -21.23
CA PRO A 285 -2.22 17.27 -21.11
C PRO A 285 -1.08 16.76 -20.22
N ALA A 286 -1.38 15.91 -19.23
CA ALA A 286 -0.44 15.26 -18.32
C ALA A 286 -1.02 13.94 -17.77
N VAL A 287 -0.13 12.99 -17.47
CA VAL A 287 -0.47 11.68 -16.88
C VAL A 287 0.61 11.28 -15.89
N HIS A 288 0.29 11.37 -14.60
CA HIS A 288 1.18 10.99 -13.49
C HIS A 288 0.45 10.96 -12.14
N ASP A 289 0.99 10.15 -11.24
CA ASP A 289 0.53 10.01 -9.86
C ASP A 289 1.25 10.94 -8.89
N SER A 290 2.42 11.42 -9.28
CA SER A 290 3.26 12.41 -8.59
C SER A 290 3.96 13.27 -9.63
N ASP A 291 4.29 14.52 -9.32
CA ASP A 291 5.01 15.43 -10.22
C ASP A 291 6.43 15.78 -9.75
N GLY A 292 6.79 15.44 -8.51
CA GLY A 292 8.14 15.67 -8.00
C GLY A 292 8.46 14.93 -6.71
N LEU A 293 9.76 14.77 -6.48
CA LEU A 293 10.32 14.44 -5.18
C LEU A 293 10.58 15.74 -4.40
N ALA A 294 9.98 15.85 -3.22
CA ALA A 294 10.29 16.87 -2.23
C ALA A 294 11.20 16.32 -1.15
N LEU A 295 12.16 17.11 -0.68
CA LEU A 295 13.03 16.77 0.45
C LEU A 295 13.09 17.93 1.44
N TRP A 296 13.14 17.59 2.72
CA TRP A 296 13.50 18.50 3.80
C TRP A 296 14.74 17.97 4.50
N THR A 297 15.88 18.61 4.23
CA THR A 297 17.18 18.12 4.70
C THR A 297 17.39 18.40 6.18
N ARG A 298 18.35 17.72 6.81
CA ARG A 298 18.76 17.99 8.19
C ARG A 298 19.15 19.46 8.40
N ALA A 299 19.87 20.02 7.43
CA ALA A 299 20.32 21.42 7.41
C ALA A 299 19.18 22.43 7.24
N GLY A 300 17.95 21.99 6.97
CA GLY A 300 16.78 22.84 6.81
C GLY A 300 16.52 23.31 5.38
N GLU A 301 17.20 22.75 4.38
CA GLU A 301 16.94 23.04 2.97
C GLU A 301 15.68 22.29 2.51
N HIS A 302 14.82 22.98 1.75
CA HIS A 302 13.72 22.36 1.03
C HIS A 302 14.08 22.21 -0.45
N ILE A 303 14.19 20.98 -0.92
CA ILE A 303 14.57 20.66 -2.31
C ILE A 303 13.33 20.16 -3.05
N TRP A 304 13.13 20.65 -4.28
CA TRP A 304 12.13 20.14 -5.21
C TRP A 304 12.80 19.60 -6.48
N ARG A 305 12.62 18.30 -6.73
CA ARG A 305 13.10 17.61 -7.93
C ARG A 305 11.89 17.15 -8.76
N PRO A 306 11.46 17.92 -9.78
CA PRO A 306 10.39 17.50 -10.70
C PRO A 306 10.74 16.14 -11.31
N LEU A 307 9.76 15.24 -11.42
CA LEU A 307 9.97 13.91 -12.00
C LEU A 307 10.13 13.98 -13.53
N ASN A 308 10.79 12.98 -14.09
CA ASN A 308 10.96 12.77 -15.52
C ASN A 308 10.63 11.34 -15.90
N ASN A 309 10.36 11.14 -17.19
CA ASN A 309 10.34 9.82 -17.83
C ASN A 309 11.57 9.74 -18.77
N PRO A 310 12.74 9.33 -18.26
CA PRO A 310 14.00 9.37 -19.01
C PRO A 310 14.07 8.23 -20.05
N PRO A 311 14.88 8.36 -21.12
CA PRO A 311 15.05 7.30 -22.13
C PRO A 311 15.90 6.12 -21.63
N ARG A 312 16.43 6.18 -20.40
CA ARG A 312 17.18 5.12 -19.72
C ARG A 312 17.00 5.26 -18.22
N THR A 313 17.14 4.16 -17.49
CA THR A 313 17.12 4.17 -16.02
C THR A 313 18.09 5.21 -15.49
N THR A 314 17.57 6.11 -14.65
CA THR A 314 18.34 7.21 -14.06
C THR A 314 18.23 7.13 -12.55
N LEU A 315 19.37 7.28 -11.87
CA LEU A 315 19.47 7.36 -10.41
C LEU A 315 19.94 8.77 -10.03
N SER A 316 19.18 9.44 -9.17
CA SER A 316 19.59 10.67 -8.48
C SER A 316 19.76 10.37 -6.98
N SER A 317 20.85 10.82 -6.37
CA SER A 317 21.14 10.59 -4.96
C SER A 317 21.33 11.93 -4.24
N PHE A 318 20.55 12.15 -3.18
CA PHE A 318 20.60 13.34 -2.34
C PHE A 318 21.17 12.94 -0.97
N LEU A 319 22.45 13.21 -0.75
CA LEU A 319 23.15 12.84 0.47
C LEU A 319 22.64 13.67 1.65
N ASP A 320 22.41 13.01 2.79
CA ASP A 320 22.05 13.67 4.04
C ASP A 320 22.47 12.80 5.24
N GLU A 321 22.36 13.35 6.43
CA GLU A 321 22.48 12.64 7.70
C GLU A 321 21.27 12.99 8.57
N ASN A 322 20.41 12.01 8.85
CA ASN A 322 19.13 12.21 9.57
C ASN A 322 18.20 13.24 8.89
N PRO A 323 17.71 12.97 7.65
CA PRO A 323 16.82 13.90 6.95
C PRO A 323 15.54 14.16 7.76
N ARG A 324 14.97 15.37 7.64
CA ARG A 324 13.71 15.73 8.31
C ARG A 324 12.50 15.12 7.61
N GLY A 325 12.61 14.88 6.32
CA GLY A 325 11.64 14.10 5.57
C GLY A 325 11.84 14.17 4.07
N PHE A 326 11.12 13.32 3.35
CA PHE A 326 11.09 13.31 1.90
C PHE A 326 9.78 12.70 1.41
N GLY A 327 9.36 13.01 0.18
CA GLY A 327 8.11 12.47 -0.33
C GLY A 327 7.93 12.65 -1.82
N LEU A 328 7.17 11.74 -2.41
CA LEU A 328 6.63 11.95 -3.75
C LEU A 328 5.35 12.77 -3.59
N LEU A 329 5.34 13.96 -4.18
CA LEU A 329 4.19 14.86 -4.09
C LEU A 329 3.51 14.96 -5.45
N GLN A 330 2.21 15.24 -5.41
CA GLN A 330 1.40 15.69 -6.53
C GLN A 330 1.01 17.13 -6.22
N ARG A 331 1.80 18.11 -6.70
CA ARG A 331 1.52 19.53 -6.49
C ARG A 331 0.50 20.07 -7.48
N ASP A 332 0.44 19.53 -8.69
CA ASP A 332 -0.59 19.86 -9.67
C ASP A 332 -1.92 19.18 -9.33
N ARG A 333 -2.92 20.00 -9.00
CA ARG A 333 -4.25 19.58 -8.56
C ARG A 333 -5.37 20.09 -9.47
N THR A 334 -5.01 20.63 -10.63
CA THR A 334 -5.98 21.25 -11.54
C THR A 334 -6.51 20.24 -12.54
N PHE A 335 -7.81 19.97 -12.53
CA PHE A 335 -8.43 19.00 -13.44
C PHE A 335 -8.09 19.25 -14.92
N ASP A 336 -8.06 20.51 -15.36
CA ASP A 336 -7.77 20.89 -16.75
C ASP A 336 -6.37 20.48 -17.23
N HIS A 337 -5.46 20.13 -16.32
CA HIS A 337 -4.13 19.60 -16.67
C HIS A 337 -4.13 18.10 -16.95
N TYR A 338 -5.21 17.39 -16.62
CA TYR A 338 -5.34 15.93 -16.80
C TYR A 338 -6.51 15.57 -17.72
N GLN A 339 -7.67 16.22 -17.52
CA GLN A 339 -8.89 16.05 -18.32
C GLN A 339 -9.46 14.62 -18.33
N ASP A 340 -9.14 13.78 -17.34
CA ASP A 340 -9.46 12.36 -17.29
C ASP A 340 -10.37 11.97 -16.10
N GLY A 341 -11.24 10.98 -16.30
CA GLY A 341 -12.10 10.37 -15.29
C GLY A 341 -11.37 9.50 -14.25
N VAL A 342 -10.09 9.13 -14.45
CA VAL A 342 -9.29 8.43 -13.42
C VAL A 342 -8.75 9.34 -12.31
N LYS A 343 -8.99 10.66 -12.41
CA LYS A 343 -8.80 11.66 -11.33
C LYS A 343 -7.37 11.74 -10.78
N TYR A 344 -6.35 11.86 -11.65
CA TYR A 344 -4.94 12.02 -11.24
C TYR A 344 -4.74 13.22 -10.30
N GLU A 345 -5.48 14.30 -10.49
CA GLU A 345 -5.44 15.50 -9.67
C GLU A 345 -5.85 15.24 -8.21
N LYS A 346 -6.50 14.10 -7.93
CA LYS A 346 -6.95 13.70 -6.58
C LYS A 346 -6.06 12.67 -5.90
N ARG A 347 -5.06 12.10 -6.60
CA ARG A 347 -4.18 11.05 -6.05
C ARG A 347 -3.29 11.62 -4.93
N PRO A 348 -3.10 10.94 -3.79
CA PRO A 348 -2.41 11.52 -2.65
C PRO A 348 -0.96 11.84 -2.99
N SER A 349 -0.44 12.87 -2.34
CA SER A 349 0.98 13.01 -2.04
C SER A 349 1.34 12.10 -0.87
N THR A 350 2.54 11.52 -0.86
CA THR A 350 3.02 10.71 0.27
C THR A 350 4.34 11.24 0.80
N TRP A 351 4.36 11.60 2.09
CA TRP A 351 5.54 12.11 2.79
C TRP A 351 6.02 11.13 3.86
N VAL A 352 7.33 10.90 3.89
CA VAL A 352 8.06 10.13 4.89
C VAL A 352 8.68 11.10 5.90
N GLU A 353 8.31 10.98 7.17
CA GLU A 353 8.98 11.60 8.30
C GLU A 353 9.75 10.53 9.09
N PRO A 354 11.09 10.54 9.06
CA PRO A 354 11.90 9.70 9.94
C PRO A 354 11.60 9.98 11.41
N LEU A 355 11.39 8.91 12.19
CA LEU A 355 11.27 8.98 13.65
C LEU A 355 12.56 8.46 14.27
N GLY A 356 13.38 9.37 14.79
CA GLY A 356 14.73 9.09 15.30
C GLY A 356 15.83 9.35 14.27
N ASP A 357 17.06 8.98 14.62
CA ASP A 357 18.24 9.20 13.79
C ASP A 357 18.49 8.01 12.86
N TRP A 358 18.42 8.25 11.55
CA TRP A 358 18.64 7.25 10.49
C TRP A 358 20.10 7.13 10.03
N GLY A 359 20.99 7.97 10.57
CA GLY A 359 22.40 8.04 10.25
C GLY A 359 22.70 8.66 8.89
N GLU A 360 23.91 8.43 8.40
CA GLU A 360 24.37 8.87 7.08
C GLU A 360 23.77 8.01 5.96
N GLY A 361 23.37 8.65 4.87
CA GLY A 361 22.83 7.95 3.71
C GLY A 361 22.43 8.89 2.60
N ALA A 362 21.44 8.48 1.82
CA ALA A 362 20.88 9.29 0.75
C ALA A 362 19.40 9.01 0.55
N VAL A 363 18.62 10.04 0.26
CA VAL A 363 17.36 9.84 -0.45
C VAL A 363 17.70 9.58 -1.91
N GLN A 364 17.33 8.40 -2.42
CA GLN A 364 17.56 8.00 -3.80
C GLN A 364 16.25 8.04 -4.59
N LEU A 365 16.32 8.61 -5.79
CA LEU A 365 15.24 8.63 -6.78
C LEU A 365 15.68 7.83 -8.01
N LEU A 366 14.93 6.78 -8.32
CA LEU A 366 15.05 5.99 -9.54
C LEU A 366 13.89 6.33 -10.48
N GLU A 367 14.24 6.62 -11.73
CA GLU A 367 13.31 6.91 -12.82
C GLU A 367 13.59 5.90 -13.94
N PHE A 368 12.62 5.02 -14.22
CA PHE A 368 12.66 4.04 -15.31
C PHE A 368 11.93 4.59 -16.54
N PRO A 369 12.36 4.22 -17.76
CA PRO A 369 11.61 4.54 -18.97
C PRO A 369 10.25 3.82 -18.95
N THR A 370 9.19 4.53 -19.33
CA THR A 370 7.87 3.93 -19.60
C THR A 370 7.24 4.57 -20.83
N ASP A 371 6.39 3.82 -21.53
CA ASP A 371 5.52 4.28 -22.61
C ASP A 371 4.03 4.13 -22.29
N ASP A 372 3.69 3.69 -21.07
CA ASP A 372 2.31 3.46 -20.61
C ASP A 372 2.16 3.83 -19.12
N GLU A 373 0.94 4.21 -18.73
CA GLU A 373 0.54 4.59 -17.37
C GLU A 373 0.31 3.40 -16.43
N ILE A 374 0.19 2.18 -16.98
CA ILE A 374 -0.02 0.96 -16.18
C ILE A 374 1.25 0.47 -15.48
N HIS A 375 2.40 1.09 -15.78
CA HIS A 375 3.70 0.72 -15.24
C HIS A 375 4.22 1.81 -14.29
N ASP A 376 4.27 1.50 -13.00
CA ASP A 376 4.99 2.34 -12.03
C ASP A 376 6.47 2.38 -12.41
N ASN A 377 6.98 3.59 -12.63
CA ASN A 377 8.34 3.82 -13.14
C ASN A 377 9.18 4.75 -12.24
N ILE A 378 8.66 5.10 -11.06
CA ILE A 378 9.33 5.98 -10.09
C ILE A 378 9.50 5.24 -8.76
N VAL A 379 10.70 5.25 -8.21
CA VAL A 379 10.98 4.74 -6.87
C VAL A 379 11.77 5.79 -6.08
N ALA A 380 11.30 6.14 -4.89
CA ALA A 380 12.00 7.02 -3.96
C ALA A 380 12.15 6.35 -2.60
N SER A 381 13.37 6.30 -2.04
CA SER A 381 13.61 5.66 -0.75
C SER A 381 14.85 6.23 -0.06
N TRP A 382 14.93 6.11 1.27
CA TRP A 382 16.19 6.31 1.99
C TRP A 382 17.10 5.10 1.84
N VAL A 383 18.37 5.31 1.52
CA VAL A 383 19.38 4.26 1.43
C VAL A 383 20.52 4.60 2.40
N PRO A 384 20.71 3.80 3.47
CA PRO A 384 21.85 3.96 4.37
C PRO A 384 23.18 3.91 3.61
N LYS A 385 24.16 4.71 4.04
CA LYS A 385 25.46 4.83 3.36
C LYS A 385 26.23 3.51 3.31
N THR A 386 26.14 2.72 4.38
CA THR A 386 26.84 1.43 4.50
C THR A 386 25.93 0.32 3.99
N PRO A 387 26.35 -0.46 2.97
CA PRO A 387 25.62 -1.64 2.53
C PRO A 387 25.39 -2.62 3.68
N THR A 388 24.27 -3.35 3.61
CA THR A 388 23.94 -4.28 4.69
C THR A 388 24.71 -5.58 4.52
N THR A 389 25.01 -6.25 5.63
CA THR A 389 25.63 -7.58 5.64
C THR A 389 24.75 -8.58 6.37
N ALA A 390 24.92 -9.87 6.05
CA ALA A 390 24.21 -10.95 6.73
C ALA A 390 24.36 -10.87 8.26
N GLY A 391 23.27 -11.13 8.99
CA GLY A 391 23.25 -11.15 10.46
C GLY A 391 23.22 -9.78 11.14
N GLN A 392 23.22 -8.68 10.37
CA GLN A 392 22.95 -7.36 10.93
C GLN A 392 21.50 -7.25 11.45
N HIS A 393 21.29 -6.26 12.30
CA HIS A 393 19.97 -5.83 12.76
C HIS A 393 19.84 -4.34 12.47
N LEU A 394 18.76 -3.98 11.79
CA LEU A 394 18.44 -2.60 11.43
C LEU A 394 17.05 -2.29 11.98
N SER A 395 16.91 -1.17 12.67
CA SER A 395 15.62 -0.72 13.22
C SER A 395 15.33 0.69 12.72
N PHE A 396 14.13 0.91 12.19
CA PHE A 396 13.67 2.19 11.68
C PHE A 396 12.27 2.50 12.20
N GLY A 397 12.10 3.69 12.76
CA GLY A 397 10.80 4.31 12.96
C GLY A 397 10.56 5.37 11.89
N TYR A 398 9.36 5.44 11.36
CA TYR A 398 8.92 6.54 10.48
C TYR A 398 7.42 6.70 10.49
N ARG A 399 6.98 7.89 10.07
CA ARG A 399 5.58 8.19 9.80
C ARG A 399 5.38 8.45 8.31
N LEU A 400 4.32 7.87 7.75
CA LEU A 400 3.83 8.18 6.41
C LEU A 400 2.60 9.07 6.50
N TYR A 401 2.58 10.15 5.73
CA TYR A 401 1.42 11.01 5.54
C TYR A 401 0.91 10.88 4.12
N TRP A 402 -0.32 10.39 3.96
CA TRP A 402 -1.04 10.31 2.69
C TRP A 402 -2.05 11.45 2.65
N LEU A 403 -1.66 12.56 2.04
CA LEU A 403 -2.39 13.83 2.07
C LEU A 403 -2.40 14.50 0.69
N ALA A 404 -3.22 15.53 0.50
CA ALA A 404 -3.19 16.34 -0.72
C ALA A 404 -1.88 17.15 -0.84
N ASP A 405 -1.41 17.71 0.28
CA ASP A 405 -0.22 18.55 0.38
C ASP A 405 0.82 17.97 1.37
N GLU A 406 2.03 18.51 1.33
CA GLU A 406 3.09 18.24 2.32
C GLU A 406 2.59 18.54 3.74
N PRO A 407 2.82 17.64 4.73
CA PRO A 407 2.33 17.82 6.10
C PRO A 407 3.02 18.96 6.86
N PHE A 408 4.18 19.42 6.40
CA PHE A 408 5.01 20.46 7.03
C PHE A 408 5.04 21.71 6.15
N PRO A 409 4.07 22.63 6.28
CA PRO A 409 4.06 23.84 5.46
C PRO A 409 5.30 24.69 5.73
N THR A 410 6.00 25.06 4.65
CA THR A 410 7.17 25.93 4.69
C THR A 410 6.75 27.41 4.59
N PRO A 411 7.45 28.34 5.27
CA PRO A 411 7.26 29.78 5.03
C PRO A 411 7.79 30.23 3.67
N LEU A 412 8.50 29.38 2.92
CA LEU A 412 9.07 29.68 1.61
C LEU A 412 8.02 29.60 0.49
N ALA A 413 8.35 30.17 -0.66
CA ALA A 413 7.62 29.88 -1.89
C ALA A 413 7.98 28.47 -2.40
N ARG A 414 6.99 27.75 -2.93
CA ARG A 414 7.15 26.41 -3.51
C ARG A 414 6.95 26.45 -5.02
N VAL A 415 7.66 25.57 -5.73
CA VAL A 415 7.42 25.36 -7.17
C VAL A 415 6.06 24.70 -7.35
N VAL A 416 5.19 25.33 -8.14
CA VAL A 416 3.84 24.79 -8.48
C VAL A 416 3.73 24.35 -9.93
N ALA A 417 4.64 24.80 -10.81
CA ALA A 417 4.72 24.29 -12.17
C ALA A 417 6.15 24.39 -12.71
N THR A 418 6.53 23.41 -13.53
CA THR A 418 7.74 23.45 -14.35
C THR A 418 7.35 23.27 -15.80
N ARG A 419 7.73 24.20 -16.68
CA ARG A 419 7.44 24.14 -18.12
C ARG A 419 8.72 24.24 -18.92
N LEU A 420 8.81 23.44 -19.99
CA LEU A 420 9.96 23.44 -20.89
C LEU A 420 9.58 23.98 -22.26
N GLY A 421 10.52 24.70 -22.86
CA GLY A 421 10.34 25.27 -24.20
C GLY A 421 11.64 25.47 -24.96
N ARG A 422 11.51 25.96 -26.20
CA ARG A 422 12.65 26.38 -27.01
C ARG A 422 13.26 27.66 -26.43
N GLY A 423 14.58 27.69 -26.27
CA GLY A 423 15.29 28.89 -25.86
C GLY A 423 15.26 30.01 -26.91
N GLY A 424 15.62 31.22 -26.49
CA GLY A 424 15.63 32.43 -27.31
C GLY A 424 14.36 33.27 -27.20
N GLN A 425 14.38 34.43 -27.86
CA GLN A 425 13.25 35.38 -27.85
C GLN A 425 12.16 34.94 -28.85
N PRO A 426 10.87 34.96 -28.48
CA PRO A 426 9.78 34.78 -29.42
C PRO A 426 9.86 35.77 -30.60
N GLY A 427 9.57 35.30 -31.82
CA GLY A 427 9.64 36.12 -33.04
C GLY A 427 11.03 36.32 -33.65
N GLN A 428 12.10 35.87 -32.98
CA GLN A 428 13.49 35.97 -33.47
C GLN A 428 14.05 34.59 -33.89
N PRO A 429 15.12 34.55 -34.72
CA PRO A 429 15.87 33.32 -34.96
C PRO A 429 16.31 32.70 -33.63
N ARG A 430 15.86 31.46 -33.36
CA ARG A 430 16.14 30.78 -32.09
C ARG A 430 17.49 30.05 -32.14
N PRO A 431 18.34 30.18 -31.11
CA PRO A 431 19.62 29.47 -31.06
C PRO A 431 19.42 27.95 -30.99
N LYS A 432 20.30 27.20 -31.67
CA LYS A 432 20.28 25.74 -31.65
C LYS A 432 20.74 25.23 -30.27
N GLY A 433 20.16 24.13 -29.81
CA GLY A 433 20.56 23.47 -28.56
C GLY A 433 20.14 24.17 -27.26
N VAL A 434 19.52 25.34 -27.31
CA VAL A 434 19.11 26.07 -26.09
C VAL A 434 17.69 25.68 -25.67
N ARG A 435 17.50 25.43 -24.38
CA ARG A 435 16.20 25.18 -23.74
C ARG A 435 15.86 26.31 -22.77
N LYS A 436 14.57 26.63 -22.65
CA LYS A 436 14.03 27.54 -21.63
C LYS A 436 13.28 26.70 -20.60
N PHE A 437 13.54 26.98 -19.34
CA PHE A 437 12.75 26.51 -18.21
C PHE A 437 11.95 27.70 -17.68
N LEU A 438 10.64 27.53 -17.55
CA LEU A 438 9.78 28.43 -16.80
C LEU A 438 9.41 27.70 -15.51
N ILE A 439 9.78 28.28 -14.38
CA ILE A 439 9.51 27.73 -13.05
C ILE A 439 8.59 28.72 -12.36
N GLU A 440 7.39 28.26 -12.03
CA GLU A 440 6.36 29.06 -11.37
C GLU A 440 6.40 28.76 -9.87
N PHE A 441 6.44 29.82 -9.06
CA PHE A 441 6.47 29.72 -7.61
C PHE A 441 5.19 30.31 -7.04
N GLU A 442 4.69 29.67 -5.98
CA GLU A 442 3.58 30.18 -5.18
C GLU A 442 3.96 30.10 -3.70
N GLY A 443 3.58 31.10 -2.91
CA GLY A 443 3.74 31.04 -1.45
C GLY A 443 3.61 32.41 -0.81
N ALA A 444 3.53 32.43 0.52
CA ALA A 444 3.34 33.64 1.30
C ALA A 444 4.34 34.78 0.96
N PRO A 445 5.65 34.53 0.76
CA PRO A 445 6.60 35.59 0.45
C PRO A 445 6.35 36.32 -0.88
N LEU A 446 5.56 35.74 -1.79
CA LEU A 446 5.32 36.32 -3.12
C LEU A 446 4.06 37.19 -3.18
N ARG A 447 3.16 37.11 -2.18
CA ARG A 447 1.85 37.78 -2.21
C ARG A 447 1.97 39.30 -2.26
N ASP A 448 2.96 39.85 -1.56
CA ASP A 448 3.14 41.29 -1.38
C ASP A 448 4.30 41.86 -2.23
N LEU A 449 4.82 41.08 -3.19
CA LEU A 449 5.86 41.59 -4.09
C LEU A 449 5.26 42.62 -5.07
N PRO A 450 5.84 43.83 -5.18
CA PRO A 450 5.41 44.79 -6.18
C PRO A 450 5.72 44.25 -7.58
N TYR A 451 4.76 44.42 -8.48
CA TYR A 451 4.82 43.94 -9.87
C TYR A 451 5.74 44.79 -10.75
#